data_AF-A0A0M8N9S8-F1
#
_entry.id   AF-A0A0M8N9S8-F1
#
_cell.length_a   1.000
_cell.length_b   1.000
_cell.length_c   1.000
_cell.angle_alpha   90.00
_cell.angle_beta   90.00
_cell.angle_gamma   90.00
#
_symmetry.space_group_name_H-M   'P 1'
#
loop_
_entity.id
_entity.type
_entity.pdbx_description
1 polymer ?
#
loop_
_entity_poly.entity_id
_entity_poly.type
_entity_poly.pdbx_seq_one_letter_code
_entity_poly.pdbx_strand_id
1 'polypeptide(L)'
;MKAKQAPKRFSPPEGTISVLLLNPNSSRPMTEAMARLVIPKLKHATMSIILETYTAPSGPKSINNDQDIKASTDVVLEDERLMRLLHGPDAKYDYVIVACFSVHPLVSVLGGMLSIPVIGIFEASVDLASGIWSRTARAMFSEDADCPTTTTSAGHLEEGMNSPQQQGDQPQGPERWAIITTGEFWEEHLSTGVERLGKDDDSFVGVFSTGLTAADFHTGEEIDQERIKKDEEIKRKVREAMRRLLQCQGVRYVIMGCGGMGSLRTFISDTAVELTSSKIQVIDPVVAAMSQVHDFEARGEKSYPQ
;
A
#
# COMPACT_ATOMS: atom_id res chain seq x y z
N MET A 1 29.79 11.89 -41.27
CA MET A 1 29.40 11.56 -39.88
C MET A 1 27.90 11.28 -39.89
N LYS A 2 27.46 10.03 -39.66
CA LYS A 2 26.03 9.71 -39.56
C LYS A 2 25.55 10.17 -38.19
N ALA A 3 24.52 11.03 -38.15
CA ALA A 3 23.86 11.43 -36.92
C ALA A 3 23.44 10.16 -36.14
N LYS A 4 23.90 10.04 -34.90
CA LYS A 4 23.42 8.99 -34.00
C LYS A 4 21.92 9.22 -33.83
N GLN A 5 21.13 8.26 -34.33
CA GLN A 5 19.69 8.23 -34.12
C GLN A 5 19.45 8.29 -32.61
N ALA A 6 18.71 9.30 -32.15
CA ALA A 6 18.28 9.36 -30.75
C ALA A 6 17.62 8.02 -30.39
N PRO A 7 17.88 7.46 -29.19
CA PRO A 7 17.28 6.19 -28.79
C PRO A 7 15.76 6.28 -28.97
N LYS A 8 15.18 5.31 -29.67
CA LYS A 8 13.73 5.24 -29.89
C LYS A 8 13.04 5.29 -28.53
N ARG A 9 12.20 6.31 -28.33
CA ARG A 9 11.31 6.48 -27.17
C ARG A 9 10.64 5.16 -26.85
N PHE A 10 10.79 4.65 -25.62
CA PHE A 10 9.93 3.57 -25.14
C PHE A 10 8.53 4.15 -25.04
N SER A 11 7.72 3.90 -26.05
CA SER A 11 6.29 4.18 -26.01
C SER A 11 5.66 2.86 -25.60
N PRO A 12 4.95 2.78 -24.46
CA PRO A 12 4.25 1.56 -24.09
C PRO A 12 3.26 1.17 -25.21
N PRO A 13 2.90 -0.12 -25.36
CA PRO A 13 1.88 -0.51 -26.31
C PRO A 13 0.60 0.31 -26.11
N GLU A 14 -0.10 0.63 -27.19
CA GLU A 14 -1.36 1.39 -27.15
C GLU A 14 -2.35 0.72 -26.18
N GLY A 15 -2.95 1.50 -25.26
CA GLY A 15 -3.83 0.98 -24.20
C GLY A 15 -3.11 0.42 -22.96
N THR A 16 -1.79 0.63 -22.82
CA THR A 16 -1.03 0.25 -21.62
C THR A 16 -0.75 1.45 -20.72
N ILE A 17 -1.12 1.33 -19.44
CA ILE A 17 -0.93 2.35 -18.40
C ILE A 17 0.49 2.20 -17.83
N SER A 18 1.27 3.28 -17.85
CA SER A 18 2.62 3.30 -17.28
C SER A 18 2.64 3.95 -15.90
N VAL A 19 2.99 3.17 -14.87
CA VAL A 19 3.01 3.60 -13.47
C VAL A 19 4.45 3.65 -12.97
N LEU A 20 4.84 4.76 -12.36
CA LEU A 20 6.11 4.86 -11.62
C LEU A 20 5.89 4.59 -10.14
N LEU A 21 6.50 3.54 -9.60
CA LEU A 21 6.65 3.34 -8.16
C LEU A 21 7.90 4.07 -7.67
N LEU A 22 7.73 5.26 -7.13
CA LEU A 22 8.77 6.14 -6.63
C LEU A 22 9.04 5.82 -5.16
N ASN A 23 10.13 5.11 -4.88
CA ASN A 23 10.66 4.99 -3.53
C ASN A 23 11.58 6.20 -3.21
N PRO A 24 11.19 7.09 -2.29
CA PRO A 24 11.99 8.29 -2.00
C PRO A 24 13.23 8.01 -1.15
N ASN A 25 13.40 6.81 -0.58
CA ASN A 25 14.65 6.42 0.08
C ASN A 25 15.64 5.75 -0.88
N SER A 26 16.89 5.62 -0.44
CA SER A 26 18.01 5.10 -1.24
C SER A 26 18.20 3.57 -1.16
N SER A 27 17.19 2.82 -0.68
CA SER A 27 17.25 1.37 -0.56
C SER A 27 16.61 0.67 -1.76
N ARG A 28 17.45 0.26 -2.72
CA ARG A 28 17.03 -0.58 -3.85
C ARG A 28 16.37 -1.90 -3.39
N PRO A 29 16.89 -2.63 -2.39
CA PRO A 29 16.21 -3.83 -1.89
C PRO A 29 14.77 -3.59 -1.42
N MET A 30 14.50 -2.43 -0.79
CA MET A 30 13.14 -2.04 -0.39
C MET A 30 12.25 -1.81 -1.61
N THR A 31 12.75 -1.08 -2.61
CA THR A 31 12.04 -0.86 -3.88
C THR A 31 11.68 -2.17 -4.57
N GLU A 32 12.63 -3.09 -4.64
CA GLU A 32 12.43 -4.40 -5.27
C GLU A 32 11.44 -5.27 -4.48
N ALA A 33 11.46 -5.21 -3.14
CA ALA A 33 10.49 -5.89 -2.30
C ALA A 33 9.06 -5.40 -2.56
N MET A 34 8.86 -4.08 -2.62
CA MET A 34 7.55 -3.49 -2.96
C MET A 34 7.08 -3.92 -4.35
N ALA A 35 7.96 -3.88 -5.35
CA ALA A 35 7.63 -4.31 -6.70
C ALA A 35 7.26 -5.80 -6.78
N ARG A 36 7.98 -6.67 -6.05
CA ARG A 36 7.70 -8.12 -6.00
C ARG A 36 6.31 -8.45 -5.46
N LEU A 37 5.76 -7.62 -4.57
CA LEU A 37 4.42 -7.81 -4.02
C LEU A 37 3.32 -7.46 -5.04
N VAL A 38 3.56 -6.42 -5.84
CA VAL A 38 2.58 -5.87 -6.77
C VAL A 38 2.56 -6.60 -8.11
N ILE A 39 3.74 -6.85 -8.70
CA ILE A 39 3.87 -7.39 -10.06
C ILE A 39 3.03 -8.66 -10.30
N PRO A 40 3.02 -9.67 -9.39
CA PRO A 40 2.18 -10.86 -9.57
C PRO A 40 0.69 -10.52 -9.65
N LYS A 41 0.22 -9.53 -8.89
CA LYS A 41 -1.19 -9.10 -8.86
C LYS A 41 -1.60 -8.40 -10.15
N LEU A 42 -0.68 -7.71 -10.82
CA LEU A 42 -0.94 -7.03 -12.11
C LEU A 42 -1.29 -8.02 -13.23
N LYS A 43 -0.84 -9.28 -13.16
CA LYS A 43 -1.20 -10.30 -14.16
C LYS A 43 -2.68 -10.63 -14.18
N HIS A 44 -3.37 -10.39 -13.07
CA HIS A 44 -4.79 -10.63 -12.91
C HIS A 44 -5.62 -9.35 -13.07
N ALA A 45 -4.97 -8.21 -13.29
CA ALA A 45 -5.66 -6.97 -13.57
C ALA A 45 -6.35 -7.05 -14.94
N THR A 46 -7.55 -6.48 -15.02
CA THR A 46 -8.30 -6.38 -16.29
C THR A 46 -7.69 -5.33 -17.24
N MET A 47 -6.66 -4.60 -16.79
CA MET A 47 -6.00 -3.53 -17.53
C MET A 47 -4.51 -3.85 -17.71
N SER A 48 -3.95 -3.44 -18.86
CA SER A 48 -2.52 -3.58 -19.12
C SER A 48 -1.76 -2.48 -18.37
N ILE A 49 -1.04 -2.86 -17.31
CA ILE A 49 -0.22 -1.95 -16.49
C ILE A 49 1.25 -2.34 -16.60
N ILE A 50 2.10 -1.38 -16.93
CA ILE A 50 3.57 -1.48 -16.79
C ILE A 50 3.98 -0.71 -15.55
N LEU A 51 4.60 -1.43 -14.60
CA LEU A 51 5.19 -0.85 -13.40
C LEU A 51 6.69 -0.65 -13.62
N GLU A 52 7.15 0.59 -13.53
CA GLU A 52 8.57 0.91 -13.39
C GLU A 52 8.87 1.38 -11.98
N THR A 53 10.10 1.17 -11.54
CA THR A 53 10.51 1.55 -10.19
C THR A 53 11.56 2.63 -10.23
N TYR A 54 11.48 3.53 -9.26
CA TYR A 54 12.52 4.50 -8.96
C TYR A 54 12.98 4.32 -7.52
N THR A 55 14.28 4.46 -7.28
CA THR A 55 14.90 4.52 -5.96
C THR A 55 15.73 5.78 -5.94
N ALA A 56 15.60 6.59 -4.89
CA ALA A 56 16.40 7.81 -4.78
C ALA A 56 17.91 7.48 -4.91
N PRO A 57 18.67 8.25 -5.69
CA PRO A 57 20.09 7.97 -5.95
C PRO A 57 20.97 8.16 -4.70
N SER A 58 20.49 8.93 -3.73
CA SER A 58 21.16 9.23 -2.46
C SER A 58 20.13 9.51 -1.35
N GLY A 59 20.57 10.01 -0.20
CA GLY A 59 19.69 10.28 0.94
C GLY A 59 19.52 9.07 1.88
N PRO A 60 18.57 9.14 2.82
CA PRO A 60 18.43 8.13 3.86
C PRO A 60 18.14 6.75 3.26
N LYS A 61 18.70 5.68 3.86
CA LYS A 61 18.42 4.29 3.46
C LYS A 61 17.00 3.85 3.82
N SER A 62 16.43 4.49 4.83
CA SER A 62 15.07 4.28 5.32
C SER A 62 14.61 5.59 5.95
N ILE A 63 13.35 5.95 5.76
CA ILE A 63 12.77 7.17 6.33
C ILE A 63 12.15 6.82 7.68
N ASN A 64 12.57 7.48 8.76
CA ASN A 64 12.13 7.19 10.12
C ASN A 64 11.65 8.42 10.91
N ASN A 65 11.78 9.63 10.36
CA ASN A 65 11.42 10.89 11.01
C ASN A 65 11.27 12.03 9.99
N ASP A 66 10.87 13.22 10.44
CA ASP A 66 10.71 14.40 9.58
C ASP A 66 12.00 14.86 8.88
N GLN A 67 13.17 14.69 9.51
CA GLN A 67 14.45 15.04 8.88
C GLN A 67 14.72 14.14 7.68
N ASP A 68 14.44 12.84 7.81
CA ASP A 68 14.56 11.89 6.71
C ASP A 68 13.55 12.21 5.59
N ILE A 69 12.29 12.56 5.92
CA ILE A 69 11.26 12.98 4.96
C ILE A 69 11.73 14.20 4.16
N LYS A 70 12.31 15.19 4.84
CA LYS A 70 12.83 16.39 4.19
C LYS A 70 14.00 16.03 3.27
N ALA A 71 14.98 15.30 3.78
CA ALA A 71 16.15 14.91 3.02
C ALA A 71 15.81 14.05 1.78
N SER A 72 14.86 13.12 1.90
CA SER A 72 14.37 12.33 0.76
C SER A 72 13.60 13.17 -0.25
N THR A 73 12.79 14.13 0.21
CA THR A 73 12.07 15.08 -0.67
C THR A 73 13.06 15.88 -1.51
N ASP A 74 14.06 16.50 -0.86
CA ASP A 74 15.06 17.33 -1.54
C ASP A 74 15.82 16.52 -2.60
N VAL A 75 16.30 15.32 -2.26
CA VAL A 75 17.03 14.44 -3.20
C VAL A 75 16.18 14.06 -4.42
N VAL A 76 14.90 13.76 -4.23
CA VAL A 76 14.01 13.36 -5.33
C VAL A 76 13.72 14.54 -6.26
N LEU A 77 13.49 15.73 -5.71
CA LEU A 77 13.19 16.94 -6.50
C LEU A 77 14.41 17.46 -7.26
N GLU A 78 15.63 17.26 -6.74
CA GLU A 78 16.88 17.63 -7.40
C GLU A 78 17.32 16.65 -8.50
N ASP A 79 16.69 15.47 -8.62
CA ASP A 79 17.00 14.49 -9.65
C ASP A 79 16.44 14.91 -11.03
N GLU A 80 17.26 15.64 -11.78
CA GLU A 80 16.91 16.09 -13.13
C GLU A 80 16.52 14.95 -14.09
N ARG A 81 17.09 13.75 -13.89
CA ARG A 81 16.76 12.59 -14.75
C ARG A 81 15.33 12.15 -14.46
N LEU A 82 14.95 12.07 -13.19
CA LEU A 82 13.57 11.77 -12.82
C LEU A 82 12.63 12.85 -13.35
N MET A 83 12.95 14.14 -13.15
CA MET A 83 12.10 15.24 -13.59
C MET A 83 11.81 15.19 -15.10
N ARG A 84 12.83 14.94 -15.94
CA ARG A 84 12.63 14.75 -17.39
C ARG A 84 11.66 13.61 -17.75
N LEU A 85 11.60 12.55 -16.95
CA LEU A 85 10.70 11.41 -17.18
C LEU A 85 9.28 11.65 -16.64
N LEU A 86 9.14 12.54 -15.64
CA LEU A 86 7.86 12.91 -15.05
C LEU A 86 7.13 13.98 -15.87
N HIS A 87 7.85 14.94 -16.46
CA HIS A 87 7.26 16.02 -17.23
C HIS A 87 8.11 16.45 -18.44
N GLY A 88 7.47 17.16 -19.38
CA GLY A 88 8.14 17.66 -20.58
C GLY A 88 8.16 16.65 -21.74
N PRO A 89 9.04 16.86 -22.74
CA PRO A 89 9.05 16.06 -23.98
C PRO A 89 9.30 14.56 -23.78
N ASP A 90 10.04 14.22 -22.72
CA ASP A 90 10.43 12.85 -22.38
C ASP A 90 9.47 12.20 -21.36
N ALA A 91 8.38 12.88 -20.99
CA ALA A 91 7.38 12.36 -20.08
C ALA A 91 6.86 10.98 -20.54
N LYS A 92 6.80 10.06 -19.59
CA LYS A 92 6.56 8.63 -19.86
C LYS A 92 5.43 8.00 -19.03
N TYR A 93 5.16 8.55 -17.85
CA TYR A 93 4.25 7.93 -16.89
C TYR A 93 2.85 8.52 -16.96
N ASP A 94 1.84 7.68 -16.75
CA ASP A 94 0.44 8.06 -16.56
C ASP A 94 0.11 8.29 -15.08
N TYR A 95 0.86 7.66 -14.18
CA TYR A 95 0.71 7.76 -12.72
C TYR A 95 2.06 7.72 -12.02
N VAL A 96 2.16 8.42 -10.89
CA VAL A 96 3.26 8.29 -9.94
C VAL A 96 2.70 7.81 -8.61
N ILE A 97 3.30 6.77 -8.03
CA ILE A 97 3.04 6.32 -6.67
C ILE A 97 4.24 6.67 -5.80
N VAL A 98 4.03 7.51 -4.78
CA VAL A 98 5.05 7.82 -3.77
C VAL A 98 5.01 6.73 -2.70
N ALA A 99 5.99 5.85 -2.74
CA ALA A 99 6.08 4.63 -1.94
C ALA A 99 6.74 4.85 -0.56
N CYS A 100 6.25 5.82 0.19
CA CYS A 100 6.62 6.03 1.59
C CYS A 100 5.37 6.25 2.43
N PHE A 101 5.18 5.45 3.47
CA PHE A 101 3.98 5.50 4.31
C PHE A 101 4.12 6.62 5.33
N SER A 102 3.83 7.84 4.88
CA SER A 102 3.89 9.08 5.64
C SER A 102 3.05 10.13 4.90
N VAL A 103 2.80 11.28 5.53
CA VAL A 103 2.27 12.46 4.83
C VAL A 103 3.42 13.10 4.05
N HIS A 104 3.91 12.41 3.01
CA HIS A 104 5.15 12.78 2.34
C HIS A 104 4.94 14.00 1.43
N PRO A 105 5.75 15.08 1.57
CA PRO A 105 5.58 16.29 0.77
C PRO A 105 5.58 16.08 -0.75
N LEU A 106 6.30 15.06 -1.24
CA LEU A 106 6.35 14.68 -2.65
C LEU A 106 4.97 14.45 -3.27
N VAL A 107 3.98 13.96 -2.51
CA VAL A 107 2.62 13.77 -3.03
C VAL A 107 2.04 15.11 -3.47
N SER A 108 2.04 16.09 -2.57
CA SER A 108 1.53 17.44 -2.83
C SER A 108 2.39 18.22 -3.84
N VAL A 109 3.72 18.16 -3.71
CA VAL A 109 4.64 18.93 -4.55
C VAL A 109 4.61 18.42 -5.99
N LEU A 110 4.75 17.11 -6.20
CA LEU A 110 4.66 16.54 -7.55
C LEU A 110 3.23 16.66 -8.09
N GLY A 111 2.20 16.51 -7.25
CA GLY A 111 0.80 16.69 -7.66
C GLY A 111 0.47 18.12 -8.14
N GLY A 112 1.15 19.13 -7.61
CA GLY A 112 1.05 20.52 -8.11
C GLY A 112 1.90 20.81 -9.36
N MET A 113 2.93 19.99 -9.60
CA MET A 113 3.85 20.16 -10.74
C MET A 113 3.44 19.37 -11.99
N LEU A 114 2.79 18.22 -11.80
CA LEU A 114 2.52 17.26 -12.87
C LEU A 114 1.07 17.31 -13.32
N SER A 115 0.83 17.03 -14.60
CA SER A 115 -0.51 16.87 -15.16
C SER A 115 -1.09 15.46 -15.01
N ILE A 116 -0.35 14.58 -14.32
CA ILE A 116 -0.71 13.18 -14.07
C ILE A 116 -0.94 12.97 -12.57
N PRO A 117 -1.79 12.01 -12.16
CA PRO A 117 -2.02 11.75 -10.75
C PRO A 117 -0.75 11.30 -10.02
N VAL A 118 -0.57 11.87 -8.82
CA VAL A 118 0.44 11.47 -7.85
C VAL A 118 -0.29 10.90 -6.64
N ILE A 119 -0.06 9.62 -6.35
CA ILE A 119 -0.74 8.87 -5.31
C ILE A 119 0.27 8.55 -4.20
N GLY A 120 0.00 8.96 -2.97
CA GLY A 120 0.75 8.48 -1.82
C GLY A 120 0.17 7.19 -1.27
N ILE A 121 1.05 6.27 -0.86
CA ILE A 121 0.61 4.98 -0.32
C ILE A 121 -0.09 5.12 1.05
N PHE A 122 0.15 6.22 1.77
CA PHE A 122 -0.52 6.54 3.02
C PHE A 122 -1.99 6.89 2.77
N GLU A 123 -2.23 7.91 1.93
CA GLU A 123 -3.55 8.43 1.59
C GLU A 123 -4.42 7.34 0.96
N ALA A 124 -3.87 6.59 0.00
CA ALA A 124 -4.58 5.49 -0.66
C ALA A 124 -5.03 4.41 0.32
N SER A 125 -4.21 4.11 1.35
CA SER A 125 -4.54 3.10 2.35
C SER A 125 -5.60 3.57 3.34
N VAL A 126 -5.51 4.84 3.78
CA VAL A 126 -6.50 5.46 4.66
C VAL A 126 -7.85 5.51 3.96
N ASP A 127 -7.88 5.91 2.69
CA ASP A 127 -9.12 5.92 1.90
C ASP A 127 -9.72 4.52 1.76
N LEU A 128 -8.88 3.50 1.56
CA LEU A 128 -9.33 2.10 1.47
C LEU A 128 -9.95 1.61 2.78
N ALA A 129 -9.27 1.83 3.91
CA ALA A 129 -9.75 1.42 5.21
C ALA A 129 -11.02 2.18 5.64
N SER A 130 -11.11 3.46 5.27
CA SER A 130 -12.28 4.32 5.51
C SER A 130 -13.46 4.01 4.58
N GLY A 131 -13.30 3.05 3.66
CA GLY A 131 -14.38 2.55 2.81
C GLY A 131 -14.68 3.38 1.56
N ILE A 132 -13.77 4.26 1.13
CA ILE A 132 -13.95 5.21 0.00
C ILE A 132 -13.84 4.54 -1.39
N TRP A 133 -13.94 3.22 -1.47
CA TRP A 133 -13.61 2.47 -2.68
C TRP A 133 -14.79 1.74 -3.32
N SER A 134 -14.71 1.57 -4.64
CA SER A 134 -15.66 0.76 -5.38
C SER A 134 -15.65 -0.69 -4.87
N ARG A 135 -16.79 -1.39 -5.00
CA ARG A 135 -16.85 -2.84 -4.70
C ARG A 135 -15.84 -3.64 -5.52
N THR A 136 -15.46 -3.15 -6.70
CA THR A 136 -14.50 -3.77 -7.63
C THR A 136 -13.07 -3.70 -7.12
N ALA A 137 -12.60 -2.54 -6.64
CA ALA A 137 -11.29 -2.45 -6.01
C ALA A 137 -11.16 -3.31 -4.77
N ARG A 138 -12.20 -3.34 -3.92
CA ARG A 138 -12.24 -4.26 -2.77
C ARG A 138 -12.07 -5.72 -3.19
N ALA A 139 -12.58 -6.12 -4.35
CA ALA A 139 -12.37 -7.47 -4.89
C ALA A 139 -10.92 -7.74 -5.32
N MET A 140 -10.18 -6.73 -5.81
CA MET A 140 -8.73 -6.87 -6.09
C MET A 140 -7.90 -7.09 -4.82
N PHE A 141 -8.38 -6.60 -3.67
CA PHE A 141 -7.74 -6.80 -2.36
C PHE A 141 -8.15 -8.09 -1.65
N SER A 142 -9.31 -8.64 -1.97
CA SER A 142 -9.79 -9.86 -1.33
C SER A 142 -8.96 -11.06 -1.81
N GLU A 143 -8.20 -11.66 -0.90
CA GLU A 143 -7.39 -12.86 -1.18
C GLU A 143 -8.21 -14.11 -1.50
N ASP A 144 -9.54 -14.04 -1.42
CA ASP A 144 -10.44 -15.17 -1.67
C ASP A 144 -10.55 -15.60 -3.14
N ALA A 145 -9.83 -14.94 -4.07
CA ALA A 145 -9.81 -15.33 -5.48
C ALA A 145 -9.05 -16.65 -5.79
N ASP A 146 -8.30 -17.19 -4.82
CA ASP A 146 -7.58 -18.47 -4.96
C ASP A 146 -8.35 -19.70 -4.44
N CYS A 147 -9.64 -19.56 -4.07
CA CYS A 147 -10.49 -20.72 -3.86
C CYS A 147 -11.13 -21.13 -5.22
N PRO A 148 -10.81 -22.30 -5.79
CA PRO A 148 -11.51 -22.76 -6.98
C PRO A 148 -12.97 -22.99 -6.59
N THR A 149 -13.85 -22.12 -7.08
CA THR A 149 -15.30 -22.33 -7.01
C THR A 149 -15.59 -23.70 -7.57
N THR A 150 -15.99 -24.63 -6.71
CA THR A 150 -16.64 -25.86 -7.13
C THR A 150 -17.89 -25.46 -7.89
N THR A 151 -17.82 -25.60 -9.20
CA THR A 151 -18.97 -25.58 -10.10
C THR A 151 -19.91 -26.71 -9.67
N THR A 152 -20.89 -26.41 -8.84
CA THR A 152 -22.04 -27.31 -8.69
C THR A 152 -23.10 -26.86 -9.68
N SER A 153 -23.08 -27.50 -10.85
CA SER A 153 -24.23 -27.55 -11.74
C SER A 153 -25.38 -28.27 -11.02
N ALA A 154 -26.59 -27.69 -11.05
CA ALA A 154 -27.85 -28.36 -11.38
C ALA A 154 -29.06 -27.64 -10.75
N GLY A 155 -30.09 -27.45 -11.57
CA GLY A 155 -31.48 -27.73 -11.17
C GLY A 155 -32.27 -26.58 -10.55
N HIS A 156 -33.07 -25.91 -11.39
CA HIS A 156 -34.39 -25.45 -10.98
C HIS A 156 -35.17 -26.63 -10.37
N LEU A 157 -35.76 -26.42 -9.19
CA LEU A 157 -37.17 -26.69 -8.86
C LEU A 157 -37.46 -26.07 -7.48
N GLU A 158 -38.55 -25.32 -7.39
CA GLU A 158 -39.07 -24.71 -6.16
C GLU A 158 -39.64 -25.77 -5.21
N GLU A 159 -39.52 -25.58 -3.89
CA GLU A 159 -40.62 -25.67 -2.91
C GLU A 159 -40.14 -25.31 -1.50
N GLY A 160 -40.98 -24.57 -0.76
CA GLY A 160 -40.62 -23.88 0.46
C GLY A 160 -40.58 -24.74 1.73
N MET A 161 -39.79 -24.29 2.71
CA MET A 161 -39.98 -24.58 4.13
C MET A 161 -39.17 -23.59 4.98
N ASN A 162 -39.88 -22.86 5.85
CA ASN A 162 -39.35 -21.91 6.81
C ASN A 162 -38.32 -22.57 7.74
N SER A 163 -37.09 -22.08 7.75
CA SER A 163 -36.06 -22.44 8.72
C SER A 163 -35.64 -21.21 9.52
N PRO A 164 -35.27 -21.34 10.81
CA PRO A 164 -35.03 -20.19 11.68
C PRO A 164 -33.86 -19.38 11.13
N GLN A 165 -34.10 -18.08 10.90
CA GLN A 165 -33.03 -17.12 10.62
C GLN A 165 -32.06 -17.14 11.80
N GLN A 166 -30.90 -17.79 11.64
CA GLN A 166 -29.75 -17.51 12.46
C GLN A 166 -29.32 -16.08 12.12
N GLN A 167 -29.82 -15.12 12.89
CA GLN A 167 -29.22 -13.79 13.00
C GLN A 167 -27.83 -14.00 13.60
N GLY A 168 -26.86 -14.24 12.73
CA GLY A 168 -25.45 -14.09 13.07
C GLY A 168 -25.26 -12.65 13.53
N ASP A 169 -24.67 -12.53 14.72
CA ASP A 169 -24.31 -11.31 15.42
C ASP A 169 -23.54 -10.36 14.48
N GLN A 170 -24.27 -9.50 13.76
CA GLN A 170 -23.67 -8.44 12.94
C GLN A 170 -23.20 -7.37 13.93
N PRO A 171 -21.90 -7.04 13.97
CA PRO A 171 -21.40 -6.06 14.94
C PRO A 171 -22.17 -4.74 14.80
N GLN A 172 -22.79 -4.31 15.91
CA GLN A 172 -23.50 -3.04 15.95
C GLN A 172 -22.49 -1.89 16.08
N GLY A 173 -22.00 -1.41 14.95
CA GLY A 173 -21.07 -0.28 14.83
C GLY A 173 -20.35 -0.25 13.47
N PRO A 174 -19.73 0.87 13.08
CA PRO A 174 -18.90 0.91 11.87
C PRO A 174 -17.73 -0.07 11.99
N GLU A 175 -17.34 -0.70 10.88
CA GLU A 175 -16.11 -1.50 10.82
C GLU A 175 -14.93 -0.60 11.16
N ARG A 176 -14.13 -1.00 12.17
CA ARG A 176 -13.01 -0.18 12.65
C ARG A 176 -11.70 -0.56 12.01
N TRP A 177 -10.76 0.37 11.96
CA TRP A 177 -9.46 0.18 11.34
C TRP A 177 -8.34 0.89 12.09
N ALA A 178 -7.14 0.33 11.97
CA ALA A 178 -5.94 0.78 12.66
C ALA A 178 -4.72 0.77 11.73
N ILE A 179 -3.67 1.48 12.13
CA ILE A 179 -2.36 1.42 11.47
C ILE A 179 -1.36 0.74 12.41
N ILE A 180 -0.60 -0.23 11.91
CA ILE A 180 0.59 -0.75 12.60
C ILE A 180 1.85 -0.24 11.91
N THR A 181 2.77 0.39 12.65
CA THR A 181 3.93 1.09 12.06
C THR A 181 5.26 0.71 12.73
N THR A 182 6.33 1.39 12.31
CA THR A 182 7.71 1.12 12.73
C THR A 182 8.00 1.78 14.09
N GLY A 183 8.62 2.96 14.13
CA GLY A 183 8.99 3.68 15.34
C GLY A 183 7.87 4.54 15.93
N GLU A 184 8.02 4.94 17.20
CA GLU A 184 7.04 5.74 17.97
C GLU A 184 6.74 7.11 17.35
N PHE A 185 7.73 7.73 16.69
CA PHE A 185 7.56 8.99 15.95
C PHE A 185 6.32 8.96 15.02
N TRP A 186 6.06 7.82 14.40
CA TRP A 186 4.98 7.68 13.43
C TRP A 186 3.59 7.68 14.06
N GLU A 187 3.44 7.45 15.36
CA GLU A 187 2.12 7.41 15.99
C GLU A 187 1.41 8.77 15.90
N GLU A 188 2.07 9.84 16.35
CA GLU A 188 1.53 11.21 16.26
C GLU A 188 1.49 11.71 14.81
N HIS A 189 2.56 11.49 14.05
CA HIS A 189 2.67 11.97 12.67
C HIS A 189 1.57 11.40 11.76
N LEU A 190 1.34 10.09 11.84
CA LEU A 190 0.31 9.43 11.00
C LEU A 190 -1.11 9.72 11.51
N SER A 191 -1.32 9.83 12.84
CA SER A 191 -2.62 10.22 13.38
C SER A 191 -3.03 11.62 12.89
N THR A 192 -2.11 12.59 12.98
CA THR A 192 -2.31 13.94 12.41
C THR A 192 -2.57 13.88 10.90
N GLY A 193 -1.93 12.95 10.18
CA GLY A 193 -2.18 12.71 8.77
C GLY A 193 -3.61 12.26 8.48
N VAL A 194 -4.14 11.34 9.29
CA VAL A 194 -5.52 10.84 9.18
C VAL A 194 -6.52 11.97 9.46
N GLU A 195 -6.27 12.80 10.48
CA GLU A 195 -7.07 13.99 10.78
C GLU A 195 -7.10 14.99 9.61
N ARG A 196 -5.94 15.24 8.97
CA ARG A 196 -5.88 16.13 7.78
C ARG A 196 -6.66 15.61 6.59
N LEU A 197 -6.84 14.29 6.48
CA LEU A 197 -7.68 13.66 5.47
C LEU A 197 -9.18 13.68 5.85
N GLY A 198 -9.52 14.12 7.07
CA GLY A 198 -10.88 14.08 7.62
C GLY A 198 -11.40 12.65 7.80
N LYS A 199 -10.51 11.74 8.24
CA LYS A 199 -10.77 10.30 8.41
C LYS A 199 -10.54 9.82 9.85
N ASP A 200 -10.47 10.75 10.79
CA ASP A 200 -10.33 10.55 12.23
C ASP A 200 -11.69 10.33 12.94
N ASP A 201 -12.67 9.74 12.23
CA ASP A 201 -13.97 9.40 12.83
C ASP A 201 -13.87 8.15 13.72
N ASP A 202 -15.00 7.76 14.34
CA ASP A 202 -15.08 6.61 15.26
C ASP A 202 -14.63 5.26 14.64
N SER A 203 -14.47 5.18 13.31
CA SER A 203 -13.89 4.02 12.63
C SER A 203 -12.38 3.90 12.81
N PHE A 204 -11.65 5.00 13.00
CA PHE A 204 -10.20 5.00 13.18
C PHE A 204 -9.82 4.82 14.65
N VAL A 205 -9.14 3.72 14.98
CA VAL A 205 -8.77 3.43 16.39
C VAL A 205 -7.36 3.88 16.78
N GLY A 206 -6.58 4.38 15.81
CA GLY A 206 -5.25 4.92 16.05
C GLY A 206 -4.10 4.18 15.37
N VAL A 207 -2.90 4.59 15.73
CA VAL A 207 -1.62 4.12 15.17
C VAL A 207 -0.81 3.44 16.26
N PHE A 208 -0.28 2.27 15.97
CA PHE A 208 0.45 1.44 16.94
C PHE A 208 1.83 1.09 16.39
N SER A 209 2.88 1.63 17.00
CA SER A 209 4.26 1.36 16.61
C SER A 209 4.75 0.01 17.14
N THR A 210 5.69 -0.60 16.42
CA THR A 210 6.43 -1.80 16.85
C THR A 210 7.66 -1.45 17.68
N GLY A 211 8.12 -0.20 17.62
CA GLY A 211 9.38 0.26 18.20
C GLY A 211 10.61 -0.15 17.38
N LEU A 212 10.41 -0.60 16.14
CA LEU A 212 11.47 -0.95 15.18
C LEU A 212 11.66 0.19 14.17
N THR A 213 12.77 0.19 13.43
CA THR A 213 13.00 1.12 12.33
C THR A 213 12.53 0.52 11.00
N ALA A 214 12.30 1.35 9.99
CA ALA A 214 11.95 0.86 8.65
C ALA A 214 13.05 -0.03 8.03
N ALA A 215 14.31 0.17 8.42
CA ALA A 215 15.42 -0.69 7.98
C ALA A 215 15.34 -2.12 8.56
N ASP A 216 14.66 -2.32 9.69
CA ASP A 216 14.58 -3.64 10.33
C ASP A 216 13.75 -4.64 9.52
N PHE A 217 12.76 -4.15 8.78
CA PHE A 217 11.86 -4.97 7.97
C PHE A 217 12.47 -5.46 6.65
N HIS A 218 13.71 -5.08 6.36
CA HIS A 218 14.46 -5.55 5.20
C HIS A 218 15.56 -6.50 5.63
N THR A 219 15.26 -7.80 5.60
CA THR A 219 16.27 -8.84 5.77
C THR A 219 16.84 -9.26 4.42
N GLY A 220 18.17 -9.46 4.38
CA GLY A 220 18.87 -9.92 3.18
C GLY A 220 18.41 -11.32 2.74
N GLU A 221 18.86 -11.75 1.55
CA GLU A 221 18.47 -13.04 0.96
C GLU A 221 19.16 -14.24 1.63
N GLU A 222 20.34 -14.05 2.25
CA GLU A 222 21.07 -15.12 2.92
C GLU A 222 20.45 -15.47 4.28
N ILE A 223 20.06 -16.74 4.44
CA ILE A 223 19.53 -17.26 5.69
C ILE A 223 20.69 -17.70 6.58
N ASP A 224 21.01 -16.87 7.57
CA ASP A 224 21.94 -17.18 8.64
C ASP A 224 21.26 -17.10 10.02
N GLN A 225 22.02 -17.44 11.06
CA GLN A 225 21.54 -17.42 12.44
C GLN A 225 21.19 -16.01 12.93
N GLU A 226 21.80 -14.97 12.37
CA GLU A 226 21.54 -13.58 12.74
C GLU A 226 20.20 -13.11 12.15
N ARG A 227 19.95 -13.41 10.88
CA ARG A 227 18.68 -13.18 10.19
C ARG A 227 17.53 -13.90 10.89
N ILE A 228 17.70 -15.17 11.27
CA ILE A 228 16.66 -15.91 12.01
C ILE A 228 16.32 -15.22 13.32
N LYS A 229 17.32 -14.82 14.12
CA LYS A 229 17.10 -14.10 15.38
C LYS A 229 16.39 -12.75 15.16
N LYS A 230 16.80 -12.03 14.11
CA LYS A 230 16.19 -10.75 13.74
C LYS A 230 14.72 -10.93 13.32
N ASP A 231 14.42 -11.92 12.48
CA ASP A 231 13.05 -12.24 12.06
C ASP A 231 12.16 -12.59 13.27
N GLU A 232 12.67 -13.35 14.24
CA GLU A 232 11.92 -13.68 15.46
C GLU A 232 11.69 -12.46 16.37
N GLU A 233 12.68 -11.58 16.49
CA GLU A 233 12.52 -10.31 17.22
C GLU A 233 11.50 -9.39 16.54
N ILE A 234 11.53 -9.30 15.21
CA ILE A 234 10.54 -8.55 14.42
C ILE A 234 9.13 -9.07 14.69
N LYS A 235 8.92 -10.39 14.56
CA LYS A 235 7.63 -11.03 14.84
C LYS A 235 7.17 -10.79 16.28
N ARG A 236 8.09 -10.85 17.25
CA ARG A 236 7.77 -10.57 18.66
C ARG A 236 7.26 -9.14 18.84
N LYS A 237 7.95 -8.14 18.29
CA LYS A 237 7.59 -6.72 18.35
C LYS A 237 6.28 -6.41 17.62
N VAL A 238 6.08 -7.00 16.43
CA VAL A 238 4.81 -6.92 15.69
C VAL A 238 3.66 -7.50 16.51
N ARG A 239 3.85 -8.67 17.13
CA ARG A 239 2.85 -9.28 18.01
C ARG A 239 2.54 -8.41 19.23
N GLU A 240 3.53 -7.74 19.82
CA GLU A 240 3.31 -6.79 20.92
C GLU A 240 2.48 -5.57 20.50
N ALA A 241 2.76 -5.00 19.34
CA ALA A 241 1.95 -3.92 18.76
C ALA A 241 0.52 -4.40 18.49
N MET A 242 0.34 -5.57 17.89
CA MET A 242 -0.98 -6.18 17.66
C MET A 242 -1.74 -6.42 18.96
N ARG A 243 -1.09 -6.85 20.05
CA ARG A 243 -1.75 -7.00 21.35
C ARG A 243 -2.29 -5.67 21.88
N ARG A 244 -1.56 -4.56 21.70
CA ARG A 244 -2.05 -3.22 22.10
C ARG A 244 -3.21 -2.79 21.21
N LEU A 245 -3.05 -2.92 19.90
CA LEU A 245 -4.06 -2.58 18.89
C LEU A 245 -5.38 -3.32 19.12
N LEU A 246 -5.32 -4.63 19.38
CA LEU A 246 -6.51 -5.49 19.54
C LEU A 246 -7.17 -5.38 20.92
N GLN A 247 -6.66 -4.54 21.83
CA GLN A 247 -7.45 -4.10 22.98
C GLN A 247 -8.64 -3.23 22.54
N CYS A 248 -8.51 -2.56 21.38
CA CYS A 248 -9.63 -1.94 20.70
C CYS A 248 -10.50 -3.04 20.07
N GLN A 249 -11.76 -3.14 20.51
CA GLN A 249 -12.70 -4.11 19.93
C GLN A 249 -13.04 -3.78 18.47
N GLY A 250 -13.69 -4.68 17.74
CA GLY A 250 -14.30 -4.38 16.43
C GLY A 250 -13.36 -3.96 15.29
N VAL A 251 -12.03 -4.06 15.46
CA VAL A 251 -11.07 -3.79 14.39
C VAL A 251 -11.20 -4.85 13.31
N ARG A 252 -11.57 -4.41 12.11
CA ARG A 252 -11.73 -5.24 10.91
C ARG A 252 -10.54 -5.12 9.97
N TYR A 253 -9.91 -3.95 9.91
CA TYR A 253 -8.82 -3.66 9.00
C TYR A 253 -7.56 -3.21 9.75
N VAL A 254 -6.40 -3.69 9.32
CA VAL A 254 -5.11 -3.20 9.79
C VAL A 254 -4.26 -2.81 8.59
N ILE A 255 -3.86 -1.55 8.53
CA ILE A 255 -2.95 -1.05 7.49
C ILE A 255 -1.51 -1.27 7.96
N MET A 256 -0.68 -1.85 7.11
CA MET A 256 0.77 -1.89 7.33
C MET A 256 1.37 -0.51 7.03
N GLY A 257 1.91 0.13 8.06
CA GLY A 257 2.39 1.50 8.04
C GLY A 257 3.81 1.69 7.47
N CYS A 258 4.27 0.78 6.62
CA CYS A 258 5.55 0.89 5.93
C CYS A 258 5.54 0.00 4.67
N GLY A 259 6.02 0.54 3.55
CA GLY A 259 6.12 -0.22 2.29
C GLY A 259 7.03 -1.45 2.37
N GLY A 260 7.93 -1.50 3.37
CA GLY A 260 8.80 -2.65 3.62
C GLY A 260 8.15 -3.83 4.36
N MET A 261 6.93 -3.68 4.88
CA MET A 261 6.30 -4.68 5.74
C MET A 261 5.58 -5.82 5.01
N GLY A 262 5.59 -5.85 3.68
CA GLY A 262 4.74 -6.79 2.93
C GLY A 262 4.97 -8.28 3.23
N SER A 263 6.16 -8.68 3.68
CA SER A 263 6.43 -10.07 4.12
C SER A 263 5.73 -10.44 5.44
N LEU A 264 5.29 -9.46 6.23
CA LEU A 264 4.65 -9.66 7.53
C LEU A 264 3.13 -9.78 7.43
N ARG A 265 2.54 -9.60 6.26
CA ARG A 265 1.09 -9.58 6.07
C ARG A 265 0.40 -10.82 6.65
N THR A 266 0.86 -12.01 6.27
CA THR A 266 0.32 -13.29 6.77
C THR A 266 0.50 -13.40 8.27
N PHE A 267 1.67 -13.04 8.79
CA PHE A 267 1.95 -13.07 10.23
C PHE A 267 1.03 -12.14 11.04
N ILE A 268 0.75 -10.93 10.55
CA ILE A 268 -0.19 -9.98 11.18
C ILE A 268 -1.60 -10.56 11.20
N SER A 269 -2.06 -11.12 10.07
CA SER A 269 -3.37 -11.77 9.95
C SER A 269 -3.51 -12.95 10.93
N ASP A 270 -2.55 -13.86 10.92
CA ASP A 270 -2.52 -15.03 11.80
C ASP A 270 -2.47 -14.62 13.28
N THR A 271 -1.66 -13.62 13.62
CA THR A 271 -1.58 -13.09 14.99
C THR A 271 -2.92 -12.53 15.46
N ALA A 272 -3.69 -11.89 14.58
CA ALA A 272 -5.01 -11.40 14.95
C ALA A 272 -6.01 -12.54 15.22
N VAL A 273 -5.98 -13.59 14.40
CA VAL A 273 -6.78 -14.80 14.61
C VAL A 273 -6.38 -15.49 15.92
N GLU A 274 -5.07 -15.62 16.20
CA GLU A 274 -4.56 -16.16 17.47
C GLU A 274 -5.06 -15.38 18.69
N LEU A 275 -5.06 -14.04 18.63
CA LEU A 275 -5.36 -13.19 19.78
C LEU A 275 -6.86 -12.94 19.99
N THR A 276 -7.69 -13.02 18.95
CA THR A 276 -9.11 -12.62 19.02
C THR A 276 -10.09 -13.64 18.45
N SER A 277 -9.60 -14.74 17.86
CA SER A 277 -10.40 -15.68 17.05
C SER A 277 -11.18 -15.05 15.89
N SER A 278 -10.88 -13.78 15.56
CA SER A 278 -11.51 -13.02 14.49
C SER A 278 -10.53 -12.79 13.35
N LYS A 279 -11.03 -12.89 12.12
CA LYS A 279 -10.26 -12.52 10.92
C LYS A 279 -10.26 -11.01 10.76
N ILE A 280 -9.07 -10.43 10.63
CA ILE A 280 -8.87 -9.04 10.18
C ILE A 280 -8.37 -9.06 8.73
N GLN A 281 -8.64 -8.00 7.99
CA GLN A 281 -8.04 -7.78 6.68
C GLN A 281 -6.80 -6.90 6.82
N VAL A 282 -5.65 -7.40 6.35
CA VAL A 282 -4.40 -6.65 6.36
C VAL A 282 -4.21 -5.93 5.02
N ILE A 283 -4.18 -4.61 5.07
CA ILE A 283 -3.99 -3.73 3.92
C ILE A 283 -2.49 -3.52 3.71
N ASP A 284 -1.99 -3.96 2.55
CA ASP A 284 -0.67 -3.58 2.06
C ASP A 284 -0.77 -2.22 1.36
N PRO A 285 0.05 -1.24 1.76
CA PRO A 285 -0.11 0.13 1.30
C PRO A 285 0.30 0.34 -0.17
N VAL A 286 1.21 -0.48 -0.69
CA VAL A 286 1.62 -0.39 -2.11
C VAL A 286 0.54 -1.00 -2.98
N VAL A 287 -0.06 -2.11 -2.54
CA VAL A 287 -1.24 -2.67 -3.21
C VAL A 287 -2.41 -1.69 -3.12
N ALA A 288 -2.60 -1.00 -1.98
CA ALA A 288 -3.59 0.06 -1.78
C ALA A 288 -3.52 1.11 -2.89
N ALA A 289 -2.34 1.71 -3.09
CA ALA A 289 -2.14 2.70 -4.15
C ALA A 289 -2.34 2.14 -5.57
N MET A 290 -1.92 0.90 -5.83
CA MET A 290 -2.05 0.30 -7.15
C MET A 290 -3.48 0.01 -7.56
N SER A 291 -4.33 -0.41 -6.63
CA SER A 291 -5.75 -0.53 -6.93
C SER A 291 -6.36 0.84 -7.21
N GLN A 292 -5.76 1.94 -6.72
CA GLN A 292 -6.35 3.27 -6.84
C GLN A 292 -6.15 3.77 -8.26
N VAL A 293 -4.99 3.45 -8.84
CA VAL A 293 -4.75 3.56 -10.28
C VAL A 293 -5.81 2.79 -11.06
N HIS A 294 -6.12 1.55 -10.67
CA HIS A 294 -7.16 0.76 -11.34
C HIS A 294 -8.54 1.43 -11.27
N ASP A 295 -8.92 1.94 -10.10
CA ASP A 295 -10.21 2.62 -9.89
C ASP A 295 -10.32 3.95 -10.62
N PHE A 296 -9.22 4.70 -10.78
CA PHE A 296 -9.18 5.90 -11.60
C PHE A 296 -9.36 5.60 -13.07
N GLU A 297 -8.65 4.59 -13.58
CA GLU A 297 -8.78 4.17 -14.97
C GLU A 297 -10.17 3.59 -15.27
N ALA A 298 -10.75 2.81 -14.35
CA ALA A 298 -12.10 2.28 -14.49
C ALA A 298 -13.19 3.37 -14.53
N ARG A 299 -12.95 4.51 -13.88
CA ARG A 299 -13.87 5.68 -13.87
C ARG A 299 -13.56 6.70 -14.96
N GLY A 300 -12.41 6.60 -15.63
CA GLY A 300 -11.93 7.64 -16.54
C GLY A 300 -11.53 8.95 -15.83
N GLU A 301 -11.28 8.89 -14.53
CA GLU A 301 -10.92 10.03 -13.67
C GLU A 301 -9.39 10.14 -13.57
N LYS A 302 -8.76 10.93 -14.44
CA LYS A 302 -7.29 11.16 -14.41
C LYS A 302 -6.86 12.29 -13.45
N SER A 303 -7.67 12.64 -12.46
CA SER A 303 -7.33 13.68 -11.47
C SER A 303 -7.92 13.38 -10.10
N TYR A 304 -7.11 13.47 -9.06
CA TYR A 304 -7.61 13.62 -7.69
C TYR A 304 -8.28 15.00 -7.55
N PRO A 305 -9.41 15.15 -6.86
CA PRO A 305 -9.78 16.46 -6.34
C PRO A 305 -8.68 16.91 -5.38
N GLN A 306 -8.02 18.02 -5.71
CA GLN A 306 -7.05 18.67 -4.81
C GLN A 306 -7.74 19.27 -3.59
#